data_AF-A0A524C4E1-F1
#
_entry.id   AF-A0A524C4E1-F1
#
_cell.length_a   1.000
_cell.length_b   1.000
_cell.length_c   1.000
_cell.angle_alpha   90.00
_cell.angle_beta   90.00
_cell.angle_gamma   90.00
#
_symmetry.space_group_name_H-M   'P 1'
#
loop_
_entity.id
_entity.type
_entity.pdbx_description
1 polymer ?
#
loop_
_entity_poly.entity_id
_entity_poly.type
_entity_poly.pdbx_seq_one_letter_code
_entity_poly.pdbx_strand_id
1 'polypeptide(L)'
;MDVTELVDKGKIRCDNIISITLILGIVILLLFFRLLTYMSLMIFPFFSLFLHGIDYIYRLATKKYKTVRTRVFRLMLGIFYIVLSSFVIWLVFSHPQVTASYIIYFLSIFMVFIGLAGILKGYMIEVYSLFYRKANIIVGFTTMIIIILALFFVESFFFLSLTSLIALLVLNGFMRSGLYLSEFGLSLRNLKNLKYVFYIMDNFIILNLEEDYKR
;
A
#
# COMPACT_ATOMS: atom_id res chain seq x y z
N MET A 1 40.11 11.62 11.52
CA MET A 1 38.76 12.10 11.20
C MET A 1 37.82 11.21 11.96
N ASP A 2 37.17 11.75 12.99
CA ASP A 2 36.17 11.01 13.75
C ASP A 2 34.96 10.73 12.85
N VAL A 3 34.42 9.52 12.94
CA VAL A 3 33.26 9.05 12.14
C VAL A 3 32.05 9.99 12.29
N THR A 4 31.98 10.70 13.41
CA THR A 4 30.96 11.70 13.75
C THR A 4 30.98 12.95 12.86
N GLU A 5 32.10 13.30 12.22
CA GLU A 5 32.18 14.44 11.29
C GLU A 5 31.64 14.10 9.88
N LEU A 6 31.53 12.82 9.52
CA LEU A 6 31.05 12.35 8.22
C LEU A 6 29.52 12.21 8.14
N VAL A 7 28.83 12.26 9.29
CA VAL A 7 27.40 11.97 9.41
C VAL A 7 26.60 13.28 9.50
N ASP A 8 26.04 13.71 8.37
CA ASP A 8 25.21 14.91 8.31
C ASP A 8 23.84 14.68 8.99
N LYS A 9 23.59 15.41 10.08
CA LYS A 9 22.34 15.37 10.85
C LYS A 9 21.10 15.75 10.03
N GLY A 10 21.27 16.55 8.96
CA GLY A 10 20.20 16.87 8.01
C GLY A 10 19.76 15.65 7.19
N LYS A 11 20.70 14.78 6.81
CA LYS A 11 20.40 13.52 6.11
C LYS A 11 19.61 12.55 6.99
N ILE A 12 20.02 12.40 8.25
CA ILE A 12 19.35 11.49 9.20
C ILE A 12 17.90 11.89 9.42
N ARG A 13 17.63 13.19 9.59
CA ARG A 13 16.25 13.69 9.74
C ARG A 13 15.39 13.38 8.52
N CYS A 14 15.95 13.51 7.32
CA CYS A 14 15.24 13.17 6.08
C CYS A 14 14.88 11.67 6.03
N ASP A 15 15.83 10.80 6.35
CA ASP A 15 15.64 9.33 6.34
C ASP A 15 14.61 8.88 7.37
N ASN A 16 14.65 9.48 8.56
CA ASN A 16 13.68 9.21 9.61
C ASN A 16 12.28 9.71 9.23
N ILE A 17 12.15 10.91 8.66
CA ILE A 17 10.86 11.43 8.18
C ILE A 17 10.27 10.52 7.10
N ILE A 18 11.08 10.11 6.10
CA ILE A 18 10.64 9.23 5.03
C ILE A 18 10.21 7.87 5.59
N SER A 19 10.99 7.30 6.50
CA SER A 19 10.72 5.99 7.10
C SER A 19 9.46 6.01 7.97
N ILE A 20 9.28 7.03 8.82
CA ILE A 20 8.07 7.23 9.63
C ILE A 20 6.85 7.39 8.72
N THR A 21 6.96 8.18 7.65
CA THR A 21 5.85 8.40 6.71
C THR A 21 5.47 7.11 5.98
N LEU A 22 6.45 6.29 5.58
CA LEU A 22 6.21 4.97 5.00
C LEU A 22 5.49 4.03 5.96
N ILE A 23 5.96 3.95 7.22
CA ILE A 23 5.33 3.12 8.25
C ILE A 23 3.89 3.57 8.50
N LEU A 24 3.66 4.88 8.63
CA LEU A 24 2.34 5.45 8.86
C LEU A 24 1.40 5.17 7.68
N GLY A 25 1.92 5.23 6.45
CA GLY A 25 1.20 4.81 5.24
C GLY A 25 0.80 3.33 5.26
N ILE A 26 1.71 2.43 5.67
CA ILE A 26 1.40 0.99 5.81
C ILE A 26 0.29 0.77 6.84
N VAL A 27 0.34 1.45 7.98
CA VAL A 27 -0.67 1.31 9.04
C VAL A 27 -2.05 1.77 8.55
N ILE A 28 -2.13 2.92 7.88
CA ILE A 28 -3.39 3.43 7.32
C ILE A 28 -3.96 2.44 6.30
N LEU A 29 -3.10 1.87 5.44
CA LEU A 29 -3.50 0.89 4.45
C LEU A 29 -4.03 -0.40 5.07
N LEU A 30 -3.37 -0.91 6.10
CA LEU A 30 -3.84 -2.09 6.83
C LEU A 30 -5.20 -1.84 7.49
N LEU A 31 -5.41 -0.67 8.09
CA LEU A 31 -6.71 -0.28 8.66
C LEU A 31 -7.80 -0.22 7.59
N PHE A 32 -7.49 0.34 6.41
CA PHE A 32 -8.41 0.42 5.28
C PHE A 32 -8.80 -0.97 4.74
N PHE A 33 -7.82 -1.88 4.57
CA PHE A 33 -8.08 -3.26 4.15
C PHE A 33 -8.89 -4.05 5.19
N ARG A 34 -8.61 -3.83 6.47
CA ARG A 34 -9.35 -4.45 7.56
C ARG A 34 -10.81 -4.01 7.55
N LEU A 35 -11.07 -2.73 7.28
CA LEU A 35 -12.42 -2.19 7.10
C LEU A 35 -13.14 -2.87 5.92
N LEU A 36 -12.49 -2.98 4.75
CA LEU A 36 -13.03 -3.69 3.58
C LEU A 36 -13.36 -5.16 3.89
N THR A 37 -12.49 -5.85 4.64
CA THR A 37 -12.68 -7.25 5.05
C THR A 37 -13.84 -7.38 6.05
N TYR A 38 -14.02 -6.42 6.96
CA TYR A 38 -15.18 -6.40 7.85
C TYR A 38 -16.49 -6.12 7.11
N MET A 39 -16.47 -5.26 6.09
CA MET A 39 -17.62 -5.04 5.22
C MET A 39 -17.99 -6.30 4.41
N SER A 40 -17.01 -7.09 3.97
CA SER A 40 -17.29 -8.36 3.27
C SER A 40 -17.81 -9.45 4.21
N LEU A 41 -17.35 -9.50 5.47
CA LEU A 41 -17.87 -10.42 6.49
C LEU A 41 -19.33 -10.14 6.87
N MET A 42 -19.80 -8.90 6.75
CA MET A 42 -21.22 -8.57 6.96
C MET A 42 -22.14 -9.23 5.93
N ILE A 43 -21.67 -9.66 4.77
CA ILE A 43 -22.51 -10.30 3.74
C ILE A 43 -23.10 -11.63 4.24
N PHE A 44 -22.32 -12.40 5.03
CA PHE A 44 -22.73 -13.72 5.52
C PHE A 44 -24.00 -13.73 6.37
N PRO A 45 -24.16 -12.89 7.42
CA PRO A 45 -25.40 -12.86 8.20
C PRO A 45 -26.61 -12.43 7.36
N PHE A 46 -26.45 -11.52 6.40
CA PHE A 46 -27.56 -11.11 5.53
C PHE A 46 -27.93 -12.18 4.50
N PHE A 47 -26.97 -12.95 3.99
CA PHE A 47 -27.26 -14.10 3.14
C PHE A 47 -27.98 -15.22 3.92
N SER A 48 -27.59 -15.45 5.18
CA SER A 48 -28.33 -16.37 6.06
C SER A 48 -29.76 -15.88 6.32
N LEU A 49 -29.96 -14.58 6.52
CA LEU A 49 -31.29 -13.97 6.70
C LEU A 49 -32.16 -14.13 5.44
N PHE A 50 -31.56 -14.00 4.26
CA PHE A 50 -32.20 -14.22 2.96
C PHE A 50 -32.70 -15.67 2.83
N LEU A 51 -31.83 -16.65 3.07
CA LEU A 51 -32.19 -18.07 3.06
C LEU A 51 -33.28 -18.40 4.09
N HIS A 52 -33.22 -17.78 5.26
CA HIS A 52 -34.25 -17.95 6.27
C HIS A 52 -35.61 -17.40 5.82
N GLY A 53 -35.62 -16.26 5.13
CA GLY A 53 -36.83 -15.71 4.51
C GLY A 53 -37.45 -16.65 3.47
N ILE A 54 -36.62 -17.30 2.64
CA ILE A 54 -37.06 -18.33 1.68
C ILE A 54 -37.68 -19.54 2.40
N ASP A 55 -37.04 -20.04 3.46
CA ASP A 55 -37.57 -21.18 4.25
C ASP A 55 -38.94 -20.84 4.87
N TYR A 56 -39.15 -19.61 5.34
CA TYR A 56 -40.46 -19.17 5.84
C TYR A 56 -41.56 -19.24 4.77
N ILE A 57 -41.26 -18.82 3.54
CA ILE A 57 -42.20 -18.87 2.41
C ILE A 57 -42.39 -20.33 1.94
N TYR A 58 -41.33 -21.12 1.84
CA TYR A 58 -41.41 -22.52 1.44
C TYR A 58 -42.23 -23.37 2.42
N ARG A 59 -42.02 -23.18 3.74
CA ARG A 59 -42.83 -23.85 4.76
C ARG A 59 -44.29 -23.44 4.70
N LEU A 60 -44.62 -22.23 4.23
CA LEU A 60 -46.00 -21.79 3.98
C LEU A 60 -46.66 -22.59 2.87
N ALA A 61 -45.92 -22.87 1.79
CA ALA A 61 -46.40 -23.65 0.65
C ALA A 61 -46.57 -25.14 0.98
N THR A 62 -45.74 -25.69 1.88
CA THR A 62 -45.68 -27.13 2.15
C THR A 62 -46.39 -27.59 3.43
N LYS A 63 -46.53 -26.75 4.46
CA LYS A 63 -47.17 -27.13 5.74
C LYS A 63 -48.56 -26.52 5.90
N LYS A 64 -49.52 -27.36 6.33
CA LYS A 64 -50.86 -26.91 6.74
C LYS A 64 -50.80 -26.22 8.12
N TYR A 65 -50.82 -24.89 8.13
CA TYR A 65 -50.95 -24.10 9.36
C TYR A 65 -52.42 -23.96 9.79
N LYS A 66 -52.70 -24.18 11.07
CA LYS A 66 -54.06 -24.18 11.65
C LYS A 66 -54.78 -22.83 11.53
N THR A 67 -54.07 -21.69 11.54
CA THR A 67 -54.69 -20.36 11.62
C THR A 67 -54.25 -19.45 10.47
N VAL A 68 -55.21 -18.74 9.84
CA VAL A 68 -54.96 -17.78 8.75
C VAL A 68 -54.02 -16.65 9.21
N ARG A 69 -54.21 -16.14 10.44
CA ARG A 69 -53.36 -15.11 11.05
C ARG A 69 -51.87 -15.52 11.08
N THR A 70 -51.58 -16.77 11.45
CA THR A 70 -50.20 -17.29 11.49
C THR A 70 -49.59 -17.42 10.11
N ARG A 71 -50.40 -17.76 9.08
CA ARG A 71 -49.95 -17.80 7.69
C ARG A 71 -49.55 -16.42 7.18
N VAL A 72 -50.40 -15.41 7.40
CA VAL A 72 -50.14 -14.02 6.98
C VAL A 72 -48.90 -13.46 7.67
N PHE A 73 -48.75 -13.69 8.98
CA PHE A 73 -47.58 -13.21 9.74
C PHE A 73 -46.26 -13.83 9.25
N ARG A 74 -46.24 -15.15 8.97
CA ARG A 74 -45.05 -15.84 8.44
C ARG A 74 -44.70 -15.39 7.01
N LEU A 75 -45.71 -15.15 6.17
CA LEU A 75 -45.51 -14.60 4.83
C LEU A 75 -44.88 -13.21 4.90
N MET A 76 -45.44 -12.32 5.73
CA MET A 76 -44.91 -10.95 5.91
C MET A 76 -43.48 -10.95 6.42
N LEU A 77 -43.16 -11.80 7.41
CA LEU A 77 -41.79 -11.95 7.91
C LEU A 77 -40.82 -12.47 6.86
N GLY A 78 -41.22 -13.49 6.08
CA GLY A 78 -40.39 -14.03 5.00
C GLY A 78 -40.08 -12.99 3.93
N ILE A 79 -41.10 -12.26 3.48
CA ILE A 79 -40.95 -11.14 2.52
C ILE A 79 -40.06 -10.05 3.11
N PHE A 80 -40.29 -9.65 4.37
CA PHE A 80 -39.49 -8.64 5.05
C PHE A 80 -38.02 -9.04 5.13
N TYR A 81 -37.71 -10.28 5.51
CA TYR A 81 -36.33 -10.77 5.56
C TYR A 81 -35.68 -10.81 4.19
N ILE A 82 -36.39 -11.25 3.14
CA ILE A 82 -35.87 -11.25 1.77
C ILE A 82 -35.61 -9.83 1.29
N VAL A 83 -36.54 -8.90 1.49
CA VAL A 83 -36.39 -7.50 1.03
C VAL A 83 -35.25 -6.80 1.79
N LEU A 84 -35.20 -6.94 3.12
CA LEU A 84 -34.16 -6.32 3.94
C LEU A 84 -32.77 -6.88 3.61
N SER A 85 -32.62 -8.20 3.54
CA SER A 85 -31.34 -8.82 3.18
C SER A 85 -30.91 -8.47 1.76
N SER A 86 -31.83 -8.51 0.78
CA SER A 86 -31.51 -8.15 -0.61
C SER A 86 -31.10 -6.69 -0.73
N PHE A 87 -31.75 -5.78 -0.02
CA PHE A 87 -31.38 -4.36 0.00
C PHE A 87 -29.99 -4.13 0.59
N VAL A 88 -29.68 -4.77 1.72
CA VAL A 88 -28.36 -4.64 2.36
C VAL A 88 -27.25 -5.31 1.54
N ILE A 89 -27.51 -6.50 0.99
CA ILE A 89 -26.59 -7.18 0.07
C ILE A 89 -26.34 -6.32 -1.17
N TRP A 90 -27.41 -5.76 -1.76
CA TRP A 90 -27.30 -4.84 -2.89
C TRP A 90 -26.48 -3.60 -2.55
N LEU A 91 -26.69 -2.98 -1.38
CA LEU A 91 -25.86 -1.86 -0.92
C LEU A 91 -24.38 -2.23 -0.83
N VAL A 92 -24.05 -3.39 -0.27
CA VAL A 92 -22.66 -3.87 -0.17
C VAL A 92 -22.04 -4.13 -1.55
N PHE A 93 -22.79 -4.72 -2.48
CA PHE A 93 -22.30 -4.97 -3.86
C PHE A 93 -22.36 -3.73 -4.77
N SER A 94 -23.10 -2.69 -4.40
CA SER A 94 -23.16 -1.41 -5.09
C SER A 94 -22.03 -0.45 -4.71
N HIS A 95 -21.30 -0.75 -3.64
CA HIS A 95 -20.04 -0.08 -3.32
C HIS A 95 -18.93 -0.50 -4.29
N PRO A 96 -17.91 0.34 -4.53
CA PRO A 96 -16.86 0.04 -5.49
C PRO A 96 -16.20 -1.29 -5.12
N GLN A 97 -16.39 -2.28 -5.98
CA GLN A 97 -15.63 -3.52 -5.90
C GLN A 97 -14.15 -3.15 -5.93
N VAL A 98 -13.35 -3.78 -5.06
CA VAL A 98 -11.89 -3.63 -5.09
C VAL A 98 -11.40 -4.23 -6.41
N THR A 99 -11.30 -3.40 -7.44
CA THR A 99 -10.79 -3.78 -8.74
C THR A 99 -9.29 -4.06 -8.64
N ALA A 100 -8.76 -4.89 -9.54
CA ALA A 100 -7.32 -5.16 -9.59
C ALA A 100 -6.49 -3.87 -9.68
N SER A 101 -7.04 -2.80 -10.27
CA SER A 101 -6.49 -1.45 -10.33
C SER A 101 -6.03 -0.89 -8.97
N TYR A 102 -6.68 -1.30 -7.87
CA TYR A 102 -6.26 -0.89 -6.52
C TYR A 102 -4.83 -1.32 -6.19
N ILE A 103 -4.34 -2.45 -6.73
CA ILE A 103 -2.95 -2.88 -6.54
C ILE A 103 -1.99 -1.80 -7.03
N ILE A 104 -2.30 -1.20 -8.19
CA ILE A 104 -1.48 -0.15 -8.80
C ILE A 104 -1.63 1.15 -8.03
N TYR A 105 -2.83 1.48 -7.55
CA TYR A 105 -3.04 2.65 -6.69
C TYR A 105 -2.21 2.56 -5.40
N PHE A 106 -2.18 1.38 -4.77
CA PHE A 106 -1.40 1.16 -3.56
C PHE A 106 0.10 1.20 -3.80
N LEU A 107 0.58 0.51 -4.84
CA LEU A 107 2.00 0.54 -5.21
C LEU A 107 2.45 1.98 -5.55
N SER A 108 1.59 2.74 -6.25
CA SER A 108 1.84 4.12 -6.63
C SER A 108 2.04 5.03 -5.42
N ILE A 109 1.27 4.88 -4.34
CA ILE A 109 1.42 5.68 -3.11
C ILE A 109 2.83 5.50 -2.52
N PHE A 110 3.31 4.26 -2.39
CA PHE A 110 4.67 4.00 -1.93
C PHE A 110 5.72 4.56 -2.88
N MET A 111 5.49 4.42 -4.18
CA MET A 111 6.39 4.90 -5.20
C MET A 111 6.50 6.42 -5.23
N VAL A 112 5.46 7.17 -4.83
CA VAL A 112 5.54 8.64 -4.68
C VAL A 112 6.55 9.01 -3.60
N PHE A 113 6.47 8.37 -2.42
CA PHE A 113 7.42 8.62 -1.34
C PHE A 113 8.85 8.22 -1.75
N ILE A 114 8.99 7.13 -2.49
CA ILE A 114 10.29 6.71 -3.03
C ILE A 114 10.82 7.73 -4.05
N GLY A 115 10.00 8.22 -4.98
CA GLY A 115 10.40 9.26 -5.93
C GLY A 115 10.87 10.53 -5.23
N LEU A 116 10.06 11.05 -4.29
CA LEU A 116 10.37 12.26 -3.52
C LEU A 116 11.65 12.11 -2.69
N ALA A 117 11.83 10.97 -2.02
CA ALA A 117 13.04 10.69 -1.26
C ALA A 117 14.30 10.62 -2.15
N GLY A 118 14.17 10.12 -3.39
CA GLY A 118 15.27 10.14 -4.36
C GLY A 118 15.68 11.56 -4.74
N ILE A 119 14.69 12.42 -4.99
CA ILE A 119 14.88 13.85 -5.31
C ILE A 119 15.53 14.57 -4.12
N LEU A 120 14.92 14.50 -2.93
CA LEU A 120 15.39 15.18 -1.72
C LEU A 120 16.82 14.78 -1.36
N LYS A 121 17.12 13.47 -1.36
CA LYS A 121 18.49 12.99 -1.14
C LYS A 121 19.46 13.46 -2.20
N GLY A 122 19.08 13.42 -3.47
CA GLY A 122 19.94 13.91 -4.53
C GLY A 122 20.30 15.39 -4.37
N TYR A 123 19.41 16.21 -3.80
CA TYR A 123 19.71 17.62 -3.51
C TYR A 123 20.55 17.82 -2.25
N MET A 124 20.21 17.13 -1.15
CA MET A 124 20.82 17.35 0.17
C MET A 124 22.18 16.67 0.36
N ILE A 125 22.44 15.56 -0.33
CA ILE A 125 23.61 14.72 -0.09
C ILE A 125 24.80 15.18 -0.95
N GLU A 126 25.91 15.52 -0.30
CA GLU A 126 27.21 15.59 -0.96
C GLU A 126 27.77 14.19 -1.17
N VAL A 127 28.13 13.89 -2.42
CA VAL A 127 28.62 12.60 -2.89
C VAL A 127 29.85 12.82 -3.75
N TYR A 128 30.80 11.88 -3.70
CA TYR A 128 32.03 11.95 -4.51
C TYR A 128 31.74 11.92 -6.01
N SER A 129 30.63 11.30 -6.43
CA SER A 129 30.25 11.19 -7.85
C SER A 129 29.01 12.03 -8.16
N LEU A 130 29.22 13.12 -8.89
CA LEU A 130 28.14 13.96 -9.44
C LEU A 130 27.20 13.19 -10.39
N PHE A 131 27.69 12.12 -11.02
CA PHE A 131 26.89 11.28 -11.90
C PHE A 131 25.76 10.59 -11.13
N TYR A 132 26.08 9.89 -10.03
CA TYR A 132 25.08 9.20 -9.21
C TYR A 132 24.09 10.17 -8.58
N ARG A 133 24.55 11.38 -8.20
CA ARG A 133 23.69 12.47 -7.72
C ARG A 133 22.64 12.86 -8.75
N LYS A 134 23.07 13.27 -9.95
CA LYS A 134 22.17 13.69 -11.03
C LYS A 134 21.24 12.56 -11.45
N ALA A 135 21.77 11.35 -11.56
CA ALA A 135 20.98 10.20 -12.00
C ALA A 135 19.89 9.82 -10.98
N ASN A 136 20.15 9.93 -9.67
CA ASN A 136 19.15 9.69 -8.64
C ASN A 136 18.02 10.75 -8.65
N ILE A 137 18.36 12.02 -8.89
CA ILE A 137 17.37 13.10 -9.05
C ILE A 137 16.49 12.83 -10.29
N ILE A 138 17.12 12.54 -11.43
CA ILE A 138 16.41 12.27 -12.70
C ILE A 138 15.47 11.07 -12.53
N VAL A 139 15.96 9.96 -11.97
CA VAL A 139 15.11 8.77 -11.72
C VAL A 139 13.97 9.08 -10.76
N GLY A 140 14.20 9.92 -9.74
CA GLY A 140 13.13 10.40 -8.85
C GLY A 140 12.02 11.15 -9.61
N PHE A 141 12.37 12.10 -10.48
CA PHE A 141 11.39 12.81 -11.31
C PHE A 141 10.68 11.88 -12.32
N THR A 142 11.43 11.00 -12.99
CA THR A 142 10.85 10.02 -13.91
C THR A 142 9.87 9.09 -13.20
N THR A 143 10.17 8.71 -11.95
CA THR A 143 9.27 7.91 -11.11
C THR A 143 7.95 8.63 -10.86
N MET A 144 7.98 9.93 -10.54
CA MET A 144 6.76 10.74 -10.35
C MET A 144 5.91 10.81 -11.63
N ILE A 145 6.53 11.00 -12.80
CA ILE A 145 5.83 11.08 -14.09
C ILE A 145 5.16 9.73 -14.41
N ILE A 146 5.88 8.62 -14.26
CA ILE A 146 5.35 7.30 -14.61
C ILE A 146 4.25 6.88 -13.63
N ILE A 147 4.30 7.27 -12.35
CA ILE A 147 3.17 7.07 -11.43
C ILE A 147 1.92 7.76 -11.96
N ILE A 148 2.00 9.03 -12.36
CA ILE A 148 0.86 9.76 -12.90
C ILE A 148 0.28 9.02 -14.12
N LEU A 149 1.14 8.61 -15.05
CA LEU A 149 0.72 7.85 -16.23
C LEU A 149 0.08 6.50 -15.85
N ALA A 150 0.69 5.75 -14.91
CA ALA A 150 0.19 4.47 -14.46
C ALA A 150 -1.19 4.58 -13.80
N LEU A 151 -1.45 5.66 -13.04
CA LEU A 151 -2.74 5.95 -12.42
C LEU A 151 -3.82 6.29 -13.47
N PHE A 152 -3.48 7.08 -14.49
CA PHE A 152 -4.41 7.47 -15.55
C PHE A 152 -4.79 6.30 -16.48
N PHE A 153 -3.86 5.39 -16.74
CA PHE A 153 -4.05 4.30 -17.72
C PHE A 153 -4.31 2.94 -17.07
N VAL A 154 -4.52 2.88 -15.75
CA VAL A 154 -4.62 1.62 -15.00
C VAL A 154 -5.71 0.68 -15.50
N GLU A 155 -6.87 1.23 -15.87
CA GLU A 155 -8.04 0.43 -16.25
C GLU A 155 -7.86 -0.20 -17.63
N SER A 156 -7.20 0.50 -18.55
CA SER A 156 -6.97 0.04 -19.92
C SER A 156 -5.69 -0.81 -20.06
N PHE A 157 -4.68 -0.57 -19.22
CA PHE A 157 -3.34 -1.15 -19.37
C PHE A 157 -2.76 -1.67 -18.05
N PHE A 158 -3.53 -2.43 -17.28
CA PHE A 158 -3.15 -2.94 -15.96
C PHE A 158 -1.75 -3.58 -15.93
N PHE A 159 -1.45 -4.56 -16.79
CA PHE A 159 -0.16 -5.25 -16.76
C PHE A 159 1.03 -4.34 -17.10
N LEU A 160 0.85 -3.37 -18.00
CA LEU A 160 1.89 -2.41 -18.35
C LEU A 160 2.16 -1.44 -17.19
N SER A 161 1.10 -0.96 -16.55
CA SER A 161 1.19 -0.10 -15.37
C SER A 161 1.83 -0.82 -14.18
N LEU A 162 1.51 -2.10 -13.96
CA LEU A 162 2.13 -2.90 -12.90
C LEU A 162 3.63 -3.15 -13.16
N THR A 163 3.97 -3.60 -14.37
CA THR A 163 5.36 -3.92 -14.74
C THR A 163 6.25 -2.69 -14.74
N SER A 164 5.75 -1.53 -15.21
CA SER A 164 6.49 -0.27 -15.17
C SER A 164 6.78 0.21 -13.74
N LEU A 165 5.82 0.11 -12.83
CA LEU A 165 6.04 0.44 -11.41
C LEU A 165 7.05 -0.51 -10.75
N ILE A 166 6.99 -1.82 -11.02
CA ILE A 166 7.96 -2.78 -10.49
C ILE A 166 9.37 -2.50 -11.04
N ALA A 167 9.51 -2.25 -12.34
CA ALA A 167 10.79 -1.91 -12.95
C ALA A 167 11.39 -0.64 -12.35
N LEU A 168 10.57 0.38 -12.09
CA LEU A 168 10.99 1.60 -11.42
C LEU A 168 11.38 1.39 -9.97
N LEU A 169 10.68 0.52 -9.23
CA LEU A 169 11.04 0.19 -7.86
C LEU A 169 12.46 -0.37 -7.81
N VAL A 170 12.76 -1.33 -8.69
CA VAL A 170 14.09 -1.94 -8.83
C VAL A 170 15.13 -0.90 -9.24
N LEU A 171 14.82 -0.06 -10.23
CA LEU A 171 15.72 1.01 -10.68
C LEU A 171 16.04 2.00 -9.54
N ASN A 172 15.04 2.43 -8.78
CA ASN A 172 15.22 3.29 -7.61
C ASN A 172 16.12 2.61 -6.56
N GLY A 173 15.92 1.31 -6.32
CA GLY A 173 16.78 0.53 -5.42
C GLY A 173 18.25 0.54 -5.85
N PHE A 174 18.52 0.27 -7.13
CA PHE A 174 19.87 0.32 -7.68
C PHE A 174 20.48 1.72 -7.61
N MET A 175 19.76 2.75 -8.07
CA MET A 175 20.33 4.10 -8.13
C MET A 175 20.64 4.68 -6.75
N ARG A 176 19.78 4.40 -5.76
CA ARG A 176 20.06 4.75 -4.36
C ARG A 176 21.23 4.00 -3.78
N SER A 177 21.32 2.69 -4.04
CA SER A 177 22.47 1.89 -3.63
C SER A 177 23.78 2.48 -4.19
N GLY A 178 23.75 2.98 -5.43
CA GLY A 178 24.86 3.68 -6.06
C GLY A 178 25.18 5.00 -5.40
N LEU A 179 24.16 5.78 -5.06
CA LEU A 179 24.31 7.04 -4.32
C LEU A 179 25.00 6.79 -2.97
N TYR A 180 24.49 5.85 -2.16
CA TYR A 180 25.07 5.48 -0.87
C TYR A 180 26.52 5.00 -0.98
N LEU A 181 26.82 4.11 -1.93
CA LEU A 181 28.20 3.66 -2.16
C LEU A 181 29.11 4.82 -2.56
N SER A 182 28.60 5.75 -3.38
CA SER A 182 29.37 6.91 -3.82
C SER A 182 29.63 7.93 -2.71
N GLU A 183 28.92 7.88 -1.59
CA GLU A 183 29.26 8.66 -0.38
C GLU A 183 30.58 8.18 0.24
N PHE A 184 30.92 6.90 0.05
CA PHE A 184 32.15 6.27 0.58
C PHE A 184 33.22 6.04 -0.51
N GLY A 185 33.10 6.69 -1.67
CA GLY A 185 34.02 6.52 -2.80
C GLY A 185 33.91 5.16 -3.52
N LEU A 186 32.89 4.37 -3.20
CA LEU A 186 32.62 3.08 -3.83
C LEU A 186 31.67 3.24 -5.02
N SER A 187 31.70 2.29 -5.96
CA SER A 187 30.80 2.30 -7.12
C SER A 187 30.07 0.97 -7.28
N LEU A 188 28.90 1.03 -7.91
CA LEU A 188 28.12 -0.15 -8.30
C LEU A 188 28.71 -0.93 -9.47
N ARG A 189 29.79 -0.42 -10.11
CA ARG A 189 30.43 -1.07 -11.25
C ARG A 189 30.96 -2.46 -10.88
N ASN A 190 31.30 -2.66 -9.60
CA ASN A 190 31.63 -3.97 -9.05
C ASN A 190 30.45 -4.46 -8.20
N LEU A 191 29.67 -5.43 -8.69
CA LEU A 191 28.48 -5.95 -8.01
C LEU A 191 28.78 -6.51 -6.61
N LYS A 192 30.03 -6.91 -6.34
CA LYS A 192 30.50 -7.30 -5.00
C LYS A 192 30.32 -6.18 -3.96
N ASN A 193 30.18 -4.93 -4.39
CA ASN A 193 29.99 -3.78 -3.51
C ASN A 193 28.55 -3.62 -3.01
N LEU A 194 27.56 -4.30 -3.61
CA LEU A 194 26.18 -4.28 -3.11
C LEU A 194 26.07 -4.77 -1.66
N LYS A 195 26.91 -5.72 -1.24
CA LYS A 195 26.96 -6.18 0.15
C LYS A 195 27.30 -5.04 1.13
N TYR A 196 28.11 -4.07 0.69
CA TYR A 196 28.48 -2.93 1.52
C TYR A 196 27.35 -1.92 1.67
N VAL A 197 26.37 -1.89 0.75
CA VAL A 197 25.16 -1.07 0.90
C VAL A 197 24.41 -1.48 2.17
N PHE A 198 24.16 -2.78 2.31
CA PHE A 198 23.48 -3.33 3.50
C PHE A 198 24.30 -3.06 4.76
N TYR A 199 25.62 -3.27 4.72
CA TYR A 199 26.50 -2.98 5.86
C TYR A 199 26.51 -1.51 6.27
N ILE A 200 26.49 -0.58 5.30
CA ILE A 200 26.40 0.86 5.55
C ILE A 200 25.06 1.21 6.18
N MET A 201 23.95 0.68 5.64
CA MET A 201 22.61 0.92 6.17
C MET A 201 22.46 0.40 7.61
N ASP A 202 22.97 -0.79 7.90
CA ASP A 202 22.87 -1.42 9.22
C ASP A 202 23.71 -0.65 10.28
N ASN A 203 24.94 -0.27 9.94
CA ASN A 203 25.80 0.50 10.85
C ASN A 203 25.30 1.94 11.06
N PHE A 204 24.66 2.57 10.06
CA PHE A 204 24.04 3.89 10.23
C PHE A 204 22.90 3.89 11.25
N ILE A 205 22.17 2.78 11.36
CA ILE A 205 21.08 2.62 12.32
C ILE A 205 21.65 2.43 13.74
N ILE A 206 22.71 1.61 13.87
CA ILE A 206 23.34 1.31 15.17
C ILE A 206 24.05 2.54 15.76
N LEU A 207 24.83 3.27 14.95
CA LEU A 207 25.50 4.51 15.37
C LEU A 207 24.51 5.59 15.83
N ASN A 208 23.33 5.66 15.19
CA ASN A 208 22.26 6.59 15.58
C ASN A 208 21.64 6.26 16.95
N LEU A 209 21.42 4.99 17.25
CA LEU A 209 20.85 4.56 18.54
C LEU A 209 21.79 4.88 19.72
N GLU A 210 23.11 4.80 19.50
CA GLU A 210 24.10 5.15 20.54
C GLU A 210 24.25 6.67 20.75
N GLU A 211 24.06 7.51 19.72
CA GLU A 211 24.13 8.97 19.86
C GLU A 211 22.88 9.56 20.54
N ASP A 212 21.68 9.05 20.24
CA ASP A 212 20.45 9.50 20.91
C ASP A 212 20.38 9.04 22.37
N TYR A 213 21.05 7.94 22.74
CA TYR A 213 21.14 7.47 24.13
C TYR A 213 22.16 8.26 24.97
N LYS A 214 23.08 8.99 24.32
CA LYS A 214 24.10 9.83 24.98
C LYS A 214 23.67 11.29 25.15
N ARG A 215 22.43 11.65 24.78
CA ARG A 215 21.82 12.97 25.02
C ARG A 215 20.84 12.96 26.19
#